data_AF-A0A7V7LA66-F1
#
_entry.id   AF-A0A7V7LA66-F1
#
_cell.length_a   1.000
_cell.length_b   1.000
_cell.length_c   1.000
_cell.angle_alpha   90.00
_cell.angle_beta   90.00
_cell.angle_gamma   90.00
#
_symmetry.space_group_name_H-M   'P 1'
#
loop_
_entity.id
_entity.type
_entity.pdbx_description
1 polymer ?
#
loop_
_entity_poly.entity_id
_entity_poly.type
_entity_poly.pdbx_seq_one_letter_code
_entity_poly.pdbx_strand_id
1 'polypeptide(L)'
;MVNFVKQLPEWKSKGVEPPTDLKDTGWKAAQRPPAAYFDWFFNRTYEALKELQEGAAQKVTLGDLLTLKTLSKDTIVAAINEIKTQLDKDLSPSRDGVNVILKDVGAYFTTDNVEAALQQVGLSLKNTSQSITTLTQNLTALSEKQTQDITTLSTKQTEDADALNKKITANTTNITDLTTKTTENTKKINDQSESLSKYKSNKDDLGIFKTIEWKTKSGSLRIKSVLSNPDADGTYQKQTVTKYADDGVTVKSTDVYTLVPDIDGDIANEVLL
;
A
#
# COMPACT_ATOMS: atom_id res chain seq x y z
N MET A 1 -17.54 -77.94 -36.51
CA MET A 1 -16.99 -79.27 -36.86
C MET A 1 -17.83 -79.79 -38.02
N VAL A 2 -17.21 -80.12 -39.15
CA VAL A 2 -17.97 -80.58 -40.33
C VAL A 2 -18.47 -81.99 -40.00
N ASN A 3 -19.79 -82.19 -39.94
CA ASN A 3 -20.38 -83.47 -39.54
C ASN A 3 -21.03 -84.12 -40.76
N PHE A 4 -20.44 -85.21 -41.26
CA PHE A 4 -21.00 -85.96 -42.38
C PHE A 4 -22.11 -86.89 -41.88
N VAL A 5 -23.32 -86.73 -42.42
CA VAL A 5 -24.53 -87.41 -41.91
C VAL A 5 -24.65 -88.86 -42.39
N LYS A 6 -24.06 -89.20 -43.55
CA LYS A 6 -24.10 -90.56 -44.10
C LYS A 6 -22.79 -91.30 -43.84
N GLN A 7 -22.91 -92.53 -43.34
CA GLN A 7 -21.80 -93.46 -43.15
C GLN A 7 -21.17 -93.80 -44.50
N LEU A 8 -19.84 -93.90 -44.53
CA LEU A 8 -19.12 -94.30 -45.73
C LEU A 8 -19.41 -95.77 -46.06
N PRO A 9 -19.54 -96.13 -47.35
CA PRO A 9 -19.69 -97.52 -47.76
C PRO A 9 -18.36 -98.25 -47.55
N GLU A 10 -18.18 -98.85 -46.37
CA GLU A 10 -16.94 -99.51 -45.99
C GLU A 10 -16.76 -100.82 -46.77
N TRP A 11 -15.73 -100.85 -47.61
CA TRP A 11 -15.34 -102.04 -48.37
C TRP A 11 -13.86 -102.36 -48.12
N LYS A 12 -13.57 -103.46 -47.44
CA LYS A 12 -12.21 -103.82 -46.97
C LYS A 12 -11.45 -104.75 -47.90
N SER A 13 -12.14 -105.45 -48.80
CA SER A 13 -11.48 -106.33 -49.77
C SER A 13 -10.71 -105.48 -50.77
N LYS A 14 -9.38 -105.60 -50.81
CA LYS A 14 -8.52 -104.79 -51.70
C LYS A 14 -8.69 -105.13 -53.18
N GLY A 15 -9.23 -106.31 -53.49
CA GLY A 15 -9.37 -106.79 -54.86
C GLY A 15 -8.05 -106.84 -55.64
N VAL A 16 -8.16 -106.84 -56.96
CA VAL A 16 -7.04 -106.77 -57.90
C VAL A 16 -7.32 -105.63 -58.88
N GLU A 17 -6.32 -104.80 -59.11
CA GLU A 17 -6.45 -103.67 -60.04
C GLU A 17 -6.68 -104.16 -61.47
N PRO A 18 -7.71 -103.64 -62.19
CA PRO A 18 -7.90 -103.97 -63.59
C PRO A 18 -6.74 -103.48 -64.46
N PRO A 19 -6.38 -104.19 -65.55
CA PRO A 19 -5.39 -103.73 -66.52
C PRO A 19 -5.73 -102.33 -67.08
N THR A 20 -4.70 -101.55 -67.41
CA THR A 20 -4.86 -100.16 -67.89
C THR A 20 -5.80 -100.06 -69.09
N ASP A 21 -5.65 -100.92 -70.10
CA ASP A 21 -6.51 -100.93 -71.29
C ASP A 21 -8.01 -101.10 -70.93
N LEU A 22 -8.32 -101.87 -69.89
CA LEU A 22 -9.70 -102.08 -69.43
C LEU A 22 -10.23 -100.88 -68.63
N LYS A 23 -9.36 -100.16 -67.90
CA LYS A 23 -9.73 -98.90 -67.23
C LYS A 23 -10.03 -97.80 -68.26
N ASP A 24 -9.31 -97.80 -69.38
CA ASP A 24 -9.45 -96.80 -70.44
C ASP A 24 -10.64 -97.09 -71.37
N THR A 25 -10.82 -98.35 -71.77
CA THR A 25 -11.86 -98.75 -72.74
C THR A 25 -13.18 -99.21 -72.11
N GLY A 26 -13.19 -99.51 -70.81
CA GLY A 26 -14.37 -99.92 -70.06
C GLY A 26 -14.85 -101.36 -70.36
N TRP A 27 -15.91 -101.76 -69.66
CA TRP A 27 -16.52 -103.08 -69.85
C TRP A 27 -17.28 -103.17 -71.17
N LYS A 28 -17.03 -104.23 -71.95
CA LYS A 28 -17.76 -104.49 -73.20
C LYS A 28 -19.08 -105.22 -72.93
N ALA A 29 -20.07 -105.04 -73.80
CA ALA A 29 -21.37 -105.71 -73.68
C ALA A 29 -21.18 -107.25 -73.64
N ALA A 30 -21.90 -107.91 -72.72
CA ALA A 30 -21.81 -109.35 -72.40
C ALA A 30 -20.49 -109.84 -71.75
N GLN A 31 -19.53 -108.96 -71.45
CA GLN A 31 -18.34 -109.33 -70.69
C GLN A 31 -18.71 -109.62 -69.23
N ARG A 32 -18.19 -110.74 -68.67
CA ARG A 32 -18.34 -111.09 -67.25
C ARG A 32 -17.09 -110.67 -66.47
N PRO A 33 -17.06 -109.47 -65.89
CA PRO A 33 -15.92 -108.98 -65.11
C PRO A 33 -15.60 -109.86 -63.89
N PRO A 34 -14.32 -110.08 -63.55
CA PRO A 34 -13.94 -110.71 -62.30
C PRO A 34 -14.38 -109.88 -61.08
N ALA A 35 -14.90 -110.53 -60.05
CA ALA A 35 -15.33 -109.85 -58.81
C ALA A 35 -14.18 -109.08 -58.13
N ALA A 36 -12.95 -109.57 -58.23
CA ALA A 36 -11.77 -108.91 -57.68
C ALA A 36 -11.54 -107.49 -58.24
N TYR A 37 -11.98 -107.21 -59.47
CA TYR A 37 -11.84 -105.88 -60.07
C TYR A 37 -12.84 -104.88 -59.48
N PHE A 38 -14.04 -105.35 -59.15
CA PHE A 38 -15.03 -104.53 -58.43
C PHE A 38 -14.61 -104.30 -56.99
N ASP A 39 -14.09 -105.32 -56.31
CA ASP A 39 -13.54 -105.18 -54.96
C ASP A 39 -12.49 -104.07 -54.90
N TRP A 40 -11.57 -104.04 -55.87
CA TRP A 40 -10.54 -103.00 -55.96
C TRP A 40 -11.15 -101.61 -56.13
N PHE A 41 -12.11 -101.46 -57.04
CA PHE A 41 -12.76 -100.17 -57.27
C PHE A 41 -13.51 -99.66 -56.02
N PHE A 42 -14.27 -100.53 -55.35
CA PHE A 42 -15.04 -100.16 -54.17
C PHE A 42 -14.14 -99.83 -52.97
N ASN A 43 -13.08 -100.61 -52.73
CA ASN A 43 -12.14 -100.32 -51.66
C ASN A 43 -11.40 -99.00 -51.89
N ARG A 44 -10.92 -98.75 -53.11
CA ARG A 44 -10.20 -97.52 -53.41
C ARG A 44 -11.07 -96.28 -53.28
N THR A 45 -12.33 -96.38 -53.71
CA THR A 45 -13.32 -95.32 -53.56
C THR A 45 -13.62 -95.03 -52.09
N TYR A 46 -13.77 -96.08 -51.26
CA TYR A 46 -13.95 -95.94 -49.82
C TYR A 46 -12.77 -95.23 -49.15
N GLU A 47 -11.53 -95.65 -49.41
CA GLU A 47 -10.33 -95.06 -48.81
C GLU A 47 -10.17 -93.57 -49.17
N ALA A 48 -10.39 -93.21 -50.43
CA ALA A 48 -10.29 -91.82 -50.88
C ALA A 48 -11.36 -90.92 -50.22
N LEU A 49 -12.59 -91.41 -50.08
CA LEU A 49 -13.65 -90.67 -49.41
C LEU A 49 -13.38 -90.53 -47.91
N LYS A 50 -12.81 -91.56 -47.27
CA LYS A 50 -12.40 -91.52 -45.87
C LYS A 50 -11.33 -90.45 -45.64
N GLU A 51 -10.30 -90.41 -46.49
CA GLU A 51 -9.24 -89.40 -46.43
C GLU A 51 -9.80 -87.98 -46.54
N LEU A 52 -10.73 -87.74 -47.48
CA LEU A 52 -11.38 -86.44 -47.64
C LEU A 52 -12.24 -86.04 -46.44
N GLN A 53 -12.99 -86.98 -45.85
CA GLN A 53 -13.78 -86.68 -44.65
C GLN A 53 -12.90 -86.38 -43.43
N GLU A 54 -11.80 -87.12 -43.25
CA GLU A 54 -10.85 -86.90 -42.15
C GLU A 54 -10.06 -85.59 -42.32
N GLY A 55 -9.69 -85.23 -43.55
CA GLY A 55 -8.97 -83.98 -43.86
C GLY A 55 -9.84 -82.71 -43.78
N ALA A 56 -11.13 -82.79 -44.11
CA ALA A 56 -12.05 -81.64 -44.09
C ALA A 56 -12.32 -81.07 -42.69
N ALA A 57 -12.00 -81.82 -41.62
CA ALA A 57 -12.15 -81.35 -40.24
C ALA A 57 -11.06 -80.32 -39.82
N GLN A 58 -9.98 -80.17 -40.58
CA GLN A 58 -8.94 -79.17 -40.31
C GLN A 58 -9.34 -77.78 -40.83
N LYS A 59 -10.25 -77.13 -40.11
CA LYS A 59 -10.53 -75.70 -40.28
C LYS A 59 -9.45 -74.90 -39.53
N VAL A 60 -8.40 -74.46 -40.21
CA VAL A 60 -7.43 -73.53 -39.61
C VAL A 60 -8.12 -72.17 -39.50
N THR A 61 -8.45 -71.77 -38.27
CA THR A 61 -8.95 -70.43 -37.97
C THR A 61 -7.73 -69.56 -37.71
N LEU A 62 -7.39 -68.69 -38.66
CA LEU A 62 -6.34 -67.68 -38.47
C LEU A 62 -6.90 -66.54 -37.62
N GLY A 63 -6.27 -66.23 -36.49
CA GLY A 63 -6.42 -64.90 -35.87
C GLY A 63 -6.54 -64.78 -34.35
N ASP A 64 -6.43 -65.83 -33.54
CA ASP A 64 -6.46 -65.66 -32.08
C ASP A 64 -5.04 -65.58 -31.50
N LEU A 65 -4.55 -64.34 -31.32
CA LEU A 65 -3.20 -64.01 -30.84
C LEU A 65 -2.85 -64.67 -29.49
N LEU A 66 -3.84 -65.08 -28.70
CA LEU A 66 -3.65 -65.67 -27.38
C LEU A 66 -3.23 -67.15 -27.40
N THR A 67 -3.27 -67.82 -28.55
CA THR A 67 -3.04 -69.29 -28.64
C THR A 67 -1.86 -69.70 -29.53
N LEU A 68 -1.07 -68.77 -30.05
CA LEU A 68 0.11 -69.08 -30.87
C LEU A 68 1.11 -69.98 -30.10
N LYS A 69 1.24 -71.24 -30.54
CA LYS A 69 2.40 -72.09 -30.25
C LYS A 69 3.26 -72.15 -31.51
N THR A 70 4.43 -71.51 -31.48
CA THR A 70 5.46 -71.68 -32.52
C THR A 70 6.32 -72.91 -32.19
N LEU A 71 6.90 -73.53 -33.22
CA LEU A 71 7.85 -74.65 -33.08
C LEU A 71 9.27 -74.20 -32.68
N SER A 72 9.51 -72.88 -32.64
CA SER A 72 10.67 -72.24 -32.02
C SER A 72 10.15 -71.01 -31.26
N LYS A 73 9.86 -71.21 -29.98
CA LYS A 73 9.34 -70.19 -29.05
C LYS A 73 10.43 -69.25 -28.53
N ASP A 74 11.68 -69.51 -28.86
CA ASP A 74 12.82 -68.92 -28.16
C ASP A 74 13.29 -67.59 -28.79
N THR A 75 12.77 -67.17 -29.93
CA THR A 75 13.35 -66.02 -30.66
C THR A 75 12.52 -64.74 -30.56
N ILE A 76 11.21 -64.80 -30.82
CA ILE A 76 10.38 -63.58 -30.85
C ILE A 76 10.00 -63.14 -29.43
N VAL A 77 9.61 -64.08 -28.57
CA VAL A 77 9.27 -63.77 -27.17
C VAL A 77 10.51 -63.36 -26.38
N ALA A 78 11.65 -64.01 -26.62
CA ALA A 78 12.92 -63.59 -26.03
C ALA A 78 13.33 -62.20 -26.52
N ALA A 79 13.23 -61.92 -27.83
CA ALA A 79 13.53 -60.59 -28.36
C ALA A 79 12.59 -59.50 -27.80
N ILE A 80 11.30 -59.79 -27.64
CA ILE A 80 10.34 -58.84 -27.02
C ILE A 80 10.68 -58.59 -25.55
N ASN A 81 10.99 -59.64 -24.79
CA ASN A 81 11.39 -59.48 -23.39
C ASN A 81 12.73 -58.77 -23.25
N GLU A 82 13.67 -59.01 -24.16
CA GLU A 82 14.97 -58.33 -24.21
C GLU A 82 14.81 -56.85 -24.56
N ILE A 83 14.01 -56.51 -25.57
CA ILE A 83 13.65 -55.12 -25.90
C ILE A 83 12.93 -54.46 -24.73
N LYS A 84 12.00 -55.14 -24.07
CA LYS A 84 11.32 -54.61 -22.87
C LYS A 84 12.31 -54.35 -21.74
N THR A 85 13.26 -55.26 -21.51
CA THR A 85 14.29 -55.11 -20.48
C THR A 85 15.26 -53.98 -20.81
N GLN A 86 15.62 -53.80 -22.09
CA GLN A 86 16.45 -52.68 -22.57
C GLN A 86 15.70 -51.35 -22.46
N LEU A 87 14.42 -51.34 -22.83
CA LEU A 87 13.55 -50.16 -22.74
C LEU A 87 13.31 -49.74 -21.28
N ASP A 88 13.13 -50.70 -20.37
CA ASP A 88 12.99 -50.43 -18.93
C ASP A 88 14.33 -49.93 -18.32
N LYS A 89 15.50 -50.33 -18.88
CA LYS A 89 16.83 -49.76 -18.54
C LYS A 89 17.07 -48.37 -19.12
N ASP A 90 16.58 -48.09 -20.34
CA ASP A 90 16.79 -46.82 -21.03
C ASP A 90 15.79 -45.72 -20.63
N LEU A 91 14.53 -46.07 -20.30
CA LEU A 91 13.53 -45.11 -19.80
C LEU A 91 13.68 -44.77 -18.32
N SER A 92 14.49 -45.53 -17.59
CA SER A 92 14.90 -45.15 -16.25
C SER A 92 16.39 -44.86 -16.25
N PRO A 93 16.81 -43.59 -16.34
CA PRO A 93 17.93 -43.17 -15.54
C PRO A 93 17.50 -43.14 -14.06
N SER A 94 16.99 -44.26 -13.52
CA SER A 94 17.59 -44.72 -12.26
C SER A 94 18.93 -45.33 -12.66
N ARG A 95 19.82 -44.49 -13.20
CA ARG A 95 21.19 -44.58 -12.74
C ARG A 95 20.98 -44.45 -11.24
N ASP A 96 21.20 -45.52 -10.47
CA ASP A 96 21.65 -45.29 -9.11
C ASP A 96 22.83 -44.35 -9.31
N GLY A 97 22.56 -43.04 -9.20
CA GLY A 97 23.56 -42.03 -9.46
C GLY A 97 24.64 -42.42 -8.50
N VAL A 98 25.80 -42.88 -9.01
CA VAL A 98 26.90 -43.30 -8.15
C VAL A 98 27.05 -42.15 -7.18
N ASN A 99 26.78 -42.42 -5.91
CA ASN A 99 26.64 -41.35 -4.95
C ASN A 99 28.00 -40.65 -4.94
N VAL A 100 28.05 -39.43 -5.46
CA VAL A 100 29.33 -38.75 -5.59
C VAL A 100 29.71 -38.35 -4.18
N ILE A 101 30.69 -39.06 -3.63
CA ILE A 101 31.15 -38.81 -2.28
C ILE A 101 31.96 -37.52 -2.30
N LEU A 102 31.52 -36.55 -1.51
CA LEU A 102 32.24 -35.33 -1.26
C LEU A 102 33.28 -35.60 -0.18
N LYS A 103 34.53 -35.21 -0.44
CA LYS A 103 35.52 -35.06 0.64
C LYS A 103 35.34 -33.67 1.25
N ASP A 104 34.44 -33.56 2.22
CA ASP A 104 34.22 -32.30 2.94
C ASP A 104 35.33 -32.05 3.96
N VAL A 105 36.46 -31.52 3.50
CA VAL A 105 37.61 -31.17 4.35
C VAL A 105 37.24 -30.06 5.35
N GLY A 106 36.21 -29.25 5.06
CA GLY A 106 35.83 -28.09 5.86
C GLY A 106 34.69 -28.33 6.85
N ALA A 107 34.06 -29.51 6.83
CA ALA A 107 32.85 -29.82 7.60
C ALA A 107 31.72 -28.78 7.41
N TYR A 108 31.58 -28.27 6.19
CA TYR A 108 30.51 -27.33 5.83
C TYR A 108 29.14 -28.00 5.69
N PHE A 109 29.13 -29.31 5.41
CA PHE A 109 27.92 -30.10 5.22
C PHE A 109 27.88 -31.24 6.23
N THR A 110 26.68 -31.63 6.64
CA THR A 110 26.51 -32.75 7.56
C THR A 110 26.54 -34.12 6.88
N THR A 111 26.72 -34.14 5.55
CA THR A 111 26.62 -35.35 4.73
C THR A 111 27.71 -35.38 3.65
N ASP A 112 28.27 -36.56 3.41
CA ASP A 112 29.31 -36.76 2.39
C ASP A 112 28.74 -37.03 1.00
N ASN A 113 27.46 -36.74 0.75
CA ASN A 113 26.82 -36.94 -0.55
C ASN A 113 26.37 -35.62 -1.19
N VAL A 114 26.56 -35.50 -2.51
CA VAL A 114 26.27 -34.26 -3.26
C VAL A 114 24.80 -33.85 -3.16
N GLU A 115 23.87 -34.79 -3.25
CA GLU A 115 22.44 -34.50 -3.25
C GLU A 115 21.98 -33.85 -1.93
N ALA A 116 22.33 -34.45 -0.80
CA ALA A 116 21.98 -33.92 0.51
C ALA A 116 22.71 -32.60 0.82
N ALA A 117 23.95 -32.43 0.38
CA ALA A 117 24.66 -31.15 0.50
C ALA A 117 23.95 -30.04 -0.31
N LEU A 118 23.50 -30.32 -1.53
CA LEU A 118 22.74 -29.38 -2.35
C LEU A 118 21.37 -29.06 -1.74
N GLN A 119 20.70 -30.03 -1.14
CA GLN A 119 19.46 -29.79 -0.41
C GLN A 119 19.69 -28.87 0.80
N GLN A 120 20.78 -29.07 1.57
CA GLN A 120 21.15 -28.19 2.68
C GLN A 120 21.42 -26.75 2.21
N VAL A 121 22.11 -26.58 1.08
CA VAL A 121 22.35 -25.28 0.46
C VAL A 121 21.02 -24.64 0.06
N GLY A 122 20.14 -25.39 -0.61
CA GLY A 122 18.82 -24.90 -1.04
C GLY A 122 17.95 -24.46 0.15
N LEU A 123 17.93 -25.22 1.25
CA LEU A 123 17.24 -24.85 2.48
C LEU A 123 17.83 -23.58 3.11
N SER A 124 19.16 -23.48 3.18
CA SER A 124 19.85 -22.32 3.73
C SER A 124 19.58 -21.05 2.92
N LEU A 125 19.60 -21.15 1.59
CA LEU A 125 19.26 -20.05 0.68
C LEU A 125 17.79 -19.64 0.82
N LYS A 126 16.87 -20.61 0.96
CA LYS A 126 15.45 -20.34 1.18
C LYS A 126 15.23 -19.56 2.49
N ASN A 127 15.84 -20.00 3.58
CA ASN A 127 15.74 -19.33 4.88
C ASN A 127 16.36 -17.92 4.85
N THR A 128 17.48 -17.76 4.14
CA THR A 128 18.12 -16.46 3.93
C THR A 128 17.21 -15.51 3.14
N SER A 129 16.60 -15.99 2.06
CA SER A 129 15.65 -15.22 1.24
C SER A 129 14.42 -14.77 2.04
N GLN A 130 13.89 -15.65 2.88
CA GLN A 130 12.80 -15.31 3.80
C GLN A 130 13.22 -14.21 4.79
N SER A 131 14.40 -14.33 5.39
CA SER A 131 14.94 -13.32 6.33
C SER A 131 15.12 -11.96 5.66
N ILE A 132 15.65 -11.93 4.42
CA ILE A 132 15.79 -10.71 3.62
C ILE A 132 14.42 -10.07 3.35
N THR A 133 13.41 -10.88 3.04
CA THR A 133 12.04 -10.41 2.80
C THR A 133 11.46 -9.76 4.04
N THR A 134 11.60 -10.38 5.22
CA THR A 134 11.16 -9.80 6.50
C THR A 134 11.90 -8.51 6.83
N LEU A 135 13.22 -8.48 6.64
CA LEU A 135 14.02 -7.26 6.86
C LEU A 135 13.57 -6.12 5.95
N THR A 136 13.25 -6.43 4.69
CA THR A 136 12.77 -5.44 3.72
C THR A 136 11.43 -4.85 4.16
N GLN A 137 10.48 -5.71 4.58
CA GLN A 137 9.18 -5.28 5.07
C GLN A 137 9.31 -4.39 6.31
N ASN A 138 10.15 -4.77 7.28
CA ASN A 138 10.38 -3.98 8.48
C ASN A 138 11.02 -2.62 8.16
N LEU A 139 11.95 -2.57 7.22
CA LEU A 139 12.59 -1.33 6.80
C LEU A 139 11.60 -0.38 6.13
N THR A 140 10.70 -0.89 5.29
CA THR A 140 9.62 -0.11 4.68
C THR A 140 8.67 0.45 5.73
N ALA A 141 8.20 -0.38 6.66
CA ALA A 141 7.30 0.10 7.72
C ALA A 141 7.97 1.17 8.61
N LEU A 142 9.27 1.02 8.89
CA LEU A 142 10.02 1.99 9.67
C LEU A 142 10.17 3.32 8.91
N SER A 143 10.46 3.29 7.61
CA SER A 143 10.61 4.51 6.81
C SER A 143 9.29 5.28 6.65
N GLU A 144 8.18 4.57 6.49
CA GLU A 144 6.83 5.15 6.46
C GLU A 144 6.49 5.81 7.81
N LYS A 145 6.71 5.09 8.91
CA LYS A 145 6.47 5.62 10.26
C LYS A 145 7.34 6.85 10.54
N GLN A 146 8.61 6.81 10.18
CA GLN A 146 9.53 7.94 10.37
C GLN A 146 9.06 9.16 9.57
N THR A 147 8.59 8.96 8.34
CA THR A 147 8.04 10.04 7.51
C THR A 147 6.82 10.66 8.16
N GLN A 148 5.88 9.84 8.65
CA GLN A 148 4.67 10.30 9.33
C GLN A 148 4.96 11.08 10.62
N ASP A 149 5.88 10.57 11.45
CA ASP A 149 6.30 11.21 12.69
C ASP A 149 6.94 12.58 12.40
N ILE A 150 7.81 12.67 11.38
CA ILE A 150 8.42 13.93 10.94
C ILE A 150 7.36 14.93 10.49
N THR A 151 6.43 14.52 9.62
CA THR A 151 5.37 15.42 9.13
C THR A 151 4.53 15.96 10.28
N THR A 152 4.13 15.09 11.22
CA THR A 152 3.31 15.48 12.38
C THR A 152 4.04 16.51 13.26
N LEU A 153 5.32 16.27 13.55
CA LEU A 153 6.13 17.20 14.34
C LEU A 153 6.30 18.55 13.65
N SER A 154 6.56 18.57 12.34
CA SER A 154 6.71 19.81 11.57
C SER A 154 5.41 20.64 11.54
N THR A 155 4.26 20.00 11.38
CA THR A 155 2.96 20.69 11.41
C THR A 155 2.71 21.31 12.79
N LYS A 156 2.90 20.53 13.86
CA LYS A 156 2.69 21.04 15.22
C LYS A 156 3.61 22.21 15.56
N GLN A 157 4.88 22.15 15.15
CA GLN A 157 5.82 23.26 15.35
C GLN A 157 5.37 24.54 14.64
N THR A 158 4.81 24.41 13.44
CA THR A 158 4.29 25.55 12.67
C THR A 158 3.08 26.19 13.36
N GLU A 159 2.14 25.36 13.83
CA GLU A 159 0.95 25.83 14.55
C GLU A 159 1.31 26.53 15.87
N ASP A 160 2.24 25.95 16.64
CA ASP A 160 2.73 26.52 17.89
C ASP A 160 3.45 27.88 17.64
N ALA A 161 4.23 27.99 16.56
CA ALA A 161 4.90 29.23 16.16
C ALA A 161 3.89 30.32 15.76
N ASP A 162 2.87 29.97 14.98
CA ASP A 162 1.81 30.90 14.57
C ASP A 162 1.00 31.40 15.77
N ALA A 163 0.69 30.50 16.72
CA ALA A 163 -0.01 30.86 17.95
C ALA A 163 0.83 31.81 18.81
N LEU A 164 2.14 31.59 18.91
CA LEU A 164 3.06 32.47 19.63
C LEU A 164 3.17 33.84 18.95
N ASN A 165 3.32 33.87 17.64
CA ASN A 165 3.40 35.12 16.86
C ASN A 165 2.15 35.97 17.02
N LYS A 166 0.95 35.37 17.03
CA LYS A 166 -0.30 36.10 17.31
C LYS A 166 -0.29 36.77 18.70
N LYS A 167 0.19 36.05 19.73
CA LYS A 167 0.30 36.58 21.10
C LYS A 167 1.33 37.72 21.17
N ILE A 168 2.47 37.57 20.50
CA ILE A 168 3.51 38.62 20.42
C ILE A 168 2.93 39.89 19.79
N THR A 169 2.27 39.77 18.64
CA THR A 169 1.65 40.91 17.95
C THR A 169 0.64 41.61 18.84
N ALA A 170 -0.24 40.87 19.51
CA ALA A 170 -1.22 41.44 20.43
C ALA A 170 -0.56 42.19 21.60
N ASN A 171 0.50 41.61 22.19
CA ASN A 171 1.25 42.25 23.27
C ASN A 171 1.98 43.51 22.79
N THR A 172 2.56 43.50 21.59
CA THR A 172 3.20 44.68 20.99
C THR A 172 2.21 45.83 20.82
N THR A 173 0.99 45.55 20.36
CA THR A 173 -0.08 46.56 20.28
C THR A 173 -0.42 47.12 21.65
N ASN A 174 -0.64 46.25 22.65
CA ASN A 174 -0.96 46.68 24.01
C ASN A 174 0.15 47.56 24.62
N ILE A 175 1.42 47.20 24.41
CA ILE A 175 2.57 48.00 24.88
C ILE A 175 2.60 49.37 24.20
N THR A 176 2.30 49.43 22.91
CA THR A 176 2.23 50.69 22.15
C THR A 176 1.14 51.60 22.72
N ASP A 177 -0.06 51.05 22.96
CA ASP A 177 -1.18 51.80 23.53
C ASP A 177 -0.88 52.31 24.94
N LEU A 178 -0.26 51.49 25.79
CA LEU A 178 0.16 51.88 27.14
C LEU A 178 1.23 52.98 27.09
N THR A 179 2.16 52.90 26.14
CA THR A 179 3.21 53.92 25.94
C THR A 179 2.60 55.26 25.55
N THR A 180 1.63 55.25 24.62
CA THR A 180 0.88 56.46 24.22
C THR A 180 0.15 57.07 25.41
N LYS A 181 -0.64 56.28 26.15
CA LYS A 181 -1.37 56.76 27.34
C LYS A 181 -0.43 57.31 28.42
N THR A 182 0.71 56.68 28.64
CA THR A 182 1.71 57.13 29.61
C THR A 182 2.29 58.48 29.20
N THR A 183 2.58 58.65 27.90
CA THR A 183 3.07 59.92 27.34
C THR A 183 2.03 61.04 27.52
N GLU A 184 0.77 60.77 27.20
CA GLU A 184 -0.32 61.73 27.37
C GLU A 184 -0.52 62.12 28.85
N ASN A 185 -0.49 61.14 29.76
CA ASN A 185 -0.65 61.40 31.18
C ASN A 185 0.54 62.20 31.74
N THR A 186 1.76 61.89 31.30
CA THR A 186 2.96 62.67 31.67
C THR A 186 2.80 64.12 31.23
N LYS A 187 2.31 64.36 30.02
CA LYS A 187 2.01 65.73 29.55
C LYS A 187 1.00 66.42 30.47
N LYS A 188 -0.15 65.78 30.75
CA LYS A 188 -1.19 66.35 31.61
C LYS A 188 -0.67 66.71 33.01
N ILE A 189 0.15 65.85 33.61
CA ILE A 189 0.75 66.08 34.93
C ILE A 189 1.72 67.29 34.87
N ASN A 190 2.55 67.35 33.84
CA ASN A 190 3.47 68.48 33.64
C ASN A 190 2.71 69.80 33.46
N ASP A 191 1.66 69.80 32.65
CA ASP A 191 0.82 70.97 32.41
C ASP A 191 0.15 71.48 33.70
N GLN A 192 -0.23 70.57 34.62
CA GLN A 192 -0.81 70.91 35.92
C GLN A 192 0.21 71.35 36.96
N SER A 193 1.47 70.92 36.83
CA SER A 193 2.55 71.19 37.79
C SER A 193 3.44 72.38 37.38
N GLU A 194 3.14 73.03 36.25
CA GLU A 194 3.93 74.13 35.72
C GLU A 194 3.90 75.35 36.67
N SER A 195 5.08 75.80 37.10
CA SER A 195 5.20 77.01 37.93
C SER A 195 4.98 78.27 37.09
N LEU A 196 4.14 79.18 37.57
CA LEU A 196 3.76 80.40 36.84
C LEU A 196 4.24 81.67 37.54
N SER A 197 4.76 82.60 36.74
CA SER A 197 5.11 83.96 37.15
C SER A 197 3.87 84.86 37.11
N LYS A 198 3.67 85.69 38.14
CA LYS A 198 2.55 86.64 38.24
C LYS A 198 2.97 88.03 37.76
N TYR A 199 2.19 88.61 36.84
CA TYR A 199 2.36 89.97 36.32
C TYR A 199 1.11 90.79 36.60
N LYS A 200 1.26 91.97 37.19
CA LYS A 200 0.13 92.87 37.51
C LYS A 200 0.16 94.10 36.61
N SER A 201 -1.00 94.53 36.12
CA SER A 201 -1.15 95.70 35.25
C SER A 201 -2.49 96.40 35.49
N ASN A 202 -2.69 97.55 34.82
CA ASN A 202 -3.90 98.37 34.91
C ASN A 202 -4.20 98.80 36.36
N LYS A 203 -3.26 99.51 36.98
CA LYS A 203 -3.43 100.09 38.32
C LYS A 203 -4.41 101.27 38.25
N ASP A 204 -5.40 101.32 39.12
CA ASP A 204 -6.32 102.45 39.24
C ASP A 204 -5.82 103.50 40.26
N ASP A 205 -6.60 104.57 40.44
CA ASP A 205 -6.27 105.72 41.29
C ASP A 205 -6.26 105.34 42.79
N LEU A 206 -6.97 104.28 43.18
CA LEU A 206 -6.93 103.70 44.53
C LEU A 206 -5.75 102.75 44.73
N GLY A 207 -4.98 102.53 43.66
CA GLY A 207 -3.79 101.71 43.66
C GLY A 207 -4.01 100.22 43.50
N ILE A 208 -5.22 99.81 43.12
CA ILE A 208 -5.61 98.42 42.89
C ILE A 208 -5.23 98.02 41.46
N PHE A 209 -4.53 96.89 41.31
CA PHE A 209 -4.20 96.33 39.98
C PHE A 209 -5.38 95.52 39.45
N LYS A 210 -5.99 95.99 38.37
CA LYS A 210 -7.21 95.39 37.80
C LYS A 210 -6.95 94.12 37.02
N THR A 211 -5.73 93.91 36.53
CA THR A 211 -5.39 92.76 35.70
C THR A 211 -4.19 92.02 36.26
N ILE A 212 -4.33 90.70 36.41
CA ILE A 212 -3.25 89.80 36.80
C ILE A 212 -3.12 88.73 35.72
N GLU A 213 -1.91 88.55 35.21
CA GLU A 213 -1.58 87.52 34.23
C GLU A 213 -0.58 86.54 34.86
N TRP A 214 -0.87 85.25 34.76
CA TRP A 214 0.06 84.18 35.14
C TRP A 214 0.66 83.59 33.87
N LYS A 215 1.98 83.70 33.73
CA LYS A 215 2.72 83.26 32.55
C LYS A 215 3.74 82.19 32.89
N THR A 216 3.99 81.30 31.96
CA THR A 216 5.06 80.30 32.04
C THR A 216 6.44 80.98 32.09
N LYS A 217 7.49 80.20 32.38
CA LYS A 217 8.88 80.69 32.28
C LYS A 217 9.24 81.17 30.88
N SER A 218 8.66 80.59 29.84
CA SER A 218 8.83 81.00 28.44
C SER A 218 7.97 82.21 28.04
N GLY A 219 7.07 82.68 28.92
CA GLY A 219 6.23 83.87 28.72
C GLY A 219 4.84 83.60 28.17
N SER A 220 4.45 82.34 27.93
CA SER A 220 3.10 81.97 27.47
C SER A 220 2.06 82.25 28.56
N LEU A 221 0.93 82.87 28.19
CA LEU A 221 -0.15 83.18 29.13
C LEU A 221 -0.96 81.93 29.49
N ARG A 222 -1.13 81.65 30.78
CA ARG A 222 -1.91 80.50 31.27
C ARG A 222 -3.20 80.89 31.95
N ILE A 223 -3.16 81.97 32.72
CA ILE A 223 -4.32 82.47 33.45
C ILE A 223 -4.34 83.99 33.32
N LYS A 224 -5.52 84.57 33.14
CA LYS A 224 -5.76 86.01 33.23
C LYS A 224 -6.93 86.28 34.15
N SER A 225 -6.73 87.15 35.13
CA SER A 225 -7.76 87.62 36.05
C SER A 225 -8.01 89.10 35.79
N VAL A 226 -9.28 89.48 35.66
CA VAL A 226 -9.69 90.87 35.46
C VAL A 226 -10.77 91.24 36.48
N LEU A 227 -10.51 92.27 37.28
CA LEU A 227 -11.48 92.88 38.19
C LEU A 227 -12.40 93.84 37.41
N SER A 228 -13.69 93.80 37.72
CA SER A 228 -14.72 94.58 37.03
C SER A 228 -15.91 94.90 37.95
N ASN A 229 -16.82 95.74 37.46
CA ASN A 229 -18.01 96.19 38.18
C ASN A 229 -17.67 96.87 39.54
N PRO A 230 -16.89 97.97 39.55
CA PRO A 230 -16.67 98.73 40.77
C PRO A 230 -17.98 99.36 41.24
N ASP A 231 -18.22 99.40 42.54
CA ASP A 231 -19.28 100.20 43.15
C ASP A 231 -18.90 101.69 43.23
N ALA A 232 -19.76 102.49 43.88
CA ALA A 232 -19.54 103.92 44.05
C ALA A 232 -18.28 104.27 44.86
N ASP A 233 -17.82 103.35 45.71
CA ASP A 233 -16.65 103.50 46.57
C ASP A 233 -15.37 102.94 45.91
N GLY A 234 -15.49 102.39 44.70
CA GLY A 234 -14.38 101.84 43.92
C GLY A 234 -14.06 100.37 44.21
N THR A 235 -14.88 99.68 45.01
CA THR A 235 -14.70 98.26 45.33
C THR A 235 -15.23 97.38 44.20
N TYR A 236 -14.37 96.52 43.65
CA TYR A 236 -14.73 95.63 42.56
C TYR A 236 -15.61 94.48 43.04
N GLN A 237 -16.75 94.28 42.39
CA GLN A 237 -17.72 93.24 42.77
C GLN A 237 -17.60 91.96 41.92
N LYS A 238 -16.80 91.97 40.86
CA LYS A 238 -16.64 90.82 39.96
C LYS A 238 -15.19 90.56 39.58
N GLN A 239 -14.83 89.29 39.53
CA GLN A 239 -13.56 88.82 38.98
C GLN A 239 -13.82 87.81 37.87
N THR A 240 -13.25 88.07 36.69
CA THR A 240 -13.27 87.12 35.57
C THR A 240 -11.91 86.46 35.47
N VAL A 241 -11.85 85.14 35.63
CA VAL A 241 -10.65 84.31 35.51
C VAL A 241 -10.73 83.47 34.24
N THR A 242 -9.89 83.78 33.25
CA THR A 242 -9.78 83.01 32.00
C THR A 242 -8.53 82.14 32.04
N LYS A 243 -8.69 80.83 31.79
CA LYS A 243 -7.60 79.87 31.67
C LYS A 243 -7.34 79.57 30.19
N TYR A 244 -6.08 79.50 29.80
CA TYR A 244 -5.65 79.33 28.41
C TYR A 244 -4.93 78.00 28.19
N ALA A 245 -4.88 77.55 26.93
CA ALA A 245 -4.15 76.37 26.51
C ALA A 245 -2.63 76.63 26.40
N ASP A 246 -1.87 75.63 25.93
CA ASP A 246 -0.41 75.67 25.77
C ASP A 246 0.06 76.73 24.78
N ASP A 247 -0.77 77.05 23.79
CA ASP A 247 -0.51 78.12 22.82
C ASP A 247 -0.59 79.53 23.44
N GLY A 248 -1.12 79.67 24.66
CA GLY A 248 -1.34 80.93 25.35
C GLY A 248 -2.43 81.82 24.73
N VAL A 249 -3.23 81.27 23.81
CA VAL A 249 -4.24 82.00 23.04
C VAL A 249 -5.61 81.33 23.16
N THR A 250 -5.68 79.99 23.01
CA THR A 250 -6.94 79.25 23.06
C THR A 250 -7.49 79.24 24.49
N VAL A 251 -8.71 79.73 24.67
CA VAL A 251 -9.39 79.72 25.98
C VAL A 251 -9.88 78.31 26.31
N LYS A 252 -9.51 77.80 27.48
CA LYS A 252 -9.95 76.50 28.02
C LYS A 252 -11.16 76.63 28.94
N SER A 253 -11.18 77.67 29.77
CA SER A 253 -12.32 77.97 30.62
C SER A 253 -12.34 79.46 30.97
N THR A 254 -13.53 79.95 31.29
CA THR A 254 -13.73 81.29 31.84
C THR A 254 -14.67 81.14 33.02
N ASP A 255 -14.14 81.42 34.19
CA ASP A 255 -14.85 81.35 35.47
C ASP A 255 -15.10 82.79 35.93
N VAL A 256 -16.34 83.16 36.28
CA VAL A 256 -16.65 84.50 36.80
C VAL A 256 -17.04 84.36 38.26
N TYR A 257 -16.44 85.17 39.12
CA TYR A 257 -16.69 85.17 40.56
C TYR A 257 -17.35 86.47 40.97
N THR A 258 -18.31 86.37 41.88
CA THR A 258 -18.80 87.50 42.67
C THR A 258 -17.87 87.70 43.85
N LEU A 259 -17.40 88.94 44.02
CA LEU A 259 -16.55 89.34 45.13
C LEU A 259 -17.44 89.95 46.21
N VAL A 260 -17.42 89.35 47.39
CA VAL A 260 -18.23 89.78 48.54
C VAL A 260 -17.31 90.42 49.57
N PRO A 261 -17.37 91.76 49.76
CA PRO A 261 -16.56 92.43 50.78
C PRO A 261 -17.09 92.18 52.20
N ASP A 262 -16.21 92.27 53.19
CA ASP A 262 -16.59 92.37 54.61
C ASP A 262 -16.95 93.81 55.01
N ILE A 263 -17.18 94.02 56.30
CA ILE A 263 -17.54 95.32 56.89
C ILE A 263 -16.41 96.36 56.79
N ASP A 264 -15.17 95.92 56.61
CA ASP A 264 -13.97 96.78 56.51
C ASP A 264 -13.65 97.11 55.03
N GLY A 265 -14.41 96.55 54.09
CA GLY A 265 -14.26 96.75 52.65
C GLY A 265 -13.24 95.80 52.00
N ASP A 266 -12.66 94.86 52.75
CA ASP A 266 -11.76 93.84 52.23
C ASP A 266 -12.56 92.67 51.63
N ILE A 267 -12.03 92.05 50.58
CA ILE A 267 -12.73 90.93 49.93
C ILE A 267 -12.71 89.70 50.85
N ALA A 268 -13.88 89.34 51.38
CA ALA A 268 -14.04 88.21 52.29
C ALA A 268 -14.31 86.89 51.56
N ASN A 269 -15.11 86.91 50.49
CA ASN A 269 -15.43 85.71 49.73
C ASN A 269 -15.34 85.95 48.22
N GLU A 270 -14.86 84.93 47.51
CA GLU A 270 -14.93 84.82 46.06
C GLU A 270 -15.86 83.65 45.71
N VAL A 271 -17.05 83.95 45.19
CA VAL A 271 -18.09 82.95 44.93
C VAL A 271 -18.27 82.77 43.43
N LEU A 272 -18.07 81.55 42.93
CA LEU A 272 -18.25 81.22 41.51
C LEU A 272 -19.73 81.43 41.09
N LEU A 273 -19.93 82.16 39.99
CA LEU A 273 -21.24 82.38 39.35
C LEU A 273 -21.64 81.22 38.42
#